data_AF-A0A940R969-F1
#
_entry.id   AF-A0A940R969-F1
#
_cell.length_a   1.000
_cell.length_b   1.000
_cell.length_c   1.000
_cell.angle_alpha   90.00
_cell.angle_beta   90.00
_cell.angle_gamma   90.00
#
_symmetry.space_group_name_H-M   'P 1'
#
loop_
_entity.id
_entity.type
_entity.pdbx_description
1 polymer ?
#
loop_
_entity_poly.entity_id
_entity_poly.type
_entity_poly.pdbx_seq_one_letter_code
_entity_poly.pdbx_strand_id
1 'polypeptide(L)'
;MKSSKAKLNYGKVEVDSEAFAPENVKLRISAMVDADIVFALKERAKKEKTKYQTLMNSILRQAVLGGEPLQIDAIEAALLKRGFVKK
;
A
#
# COMPACT_ATOMS: atom_id res chain seq x y z
N MET A 1 19.97 10.99 37.20
CA MET A 1 19.34 11.55 35.98
C MET A 1 17.88 11.11 35.94
N LYS A 2 16.91 12.04 35.95
CA LYS A 2 15.48 11.69 35.83
C LYS A 2 15.15 11.53 34.34
N SER A 3 14.94 10.31 33.84
CA SER A 3 14.42 10.13 32.47
C SER A 3 12.94 10.49 32.45
N SER A 4 12.57 11.52 31.69
CA SER A 4 11.17 11.75 31.34
C SER A 4 10.69 10.59 30.48
N LYS A 5 9.84 9.72 31.04
CA LYS A 5 9.23 8.63 30.26
C LYS A 5 8.26 9.25 29.25
N ALA A 6 8.64 9.24 27.97
CA ALA A 6 7.73 9.59 26.89
C ALA A 6 6.51 8.64 26.94
N LYS A 7 5.29 9.20 26.90
CA LYS A 7 4.07 8.39 26.87
C LYS A 7 4.02 7.64 25.54
N LEU A 8 4.22 6.33 25.57
CA LEU A 8 4.03 5.46 24.42
C LEU A 8 2.52 5.35 24.14
N ASN A 9 2.09 5.78 22.96
CA ASN A 9 0.72 5.61 22.50
C ASN A 9 0.62 4.25 21.80
N TYR A 10 -0.09 3.31 22.41
CA TYR A 10 -0.35 2.01 21.83
C TYR A 10 -1.58 2.06 20.91
N GLY A 11 -1.54 1.29 19.82
CA GLY A 11 -2.71 1.05 18.98
C GLY A 11 -3.78 0.27 19.75
N LYS A 12 -5.06 0.51 19.42
CA LYS A 12 -6.20 -0.21 20.04
C LYS A 12 -6.42 -1.62 19.47
N VAL A 13 -5.60 -2.03 18.50
CA VAL A 13 -5.76 -3.28 17.75
C VAL A 13 -4.51 -4.10 17.95
N GLU A 14 -4.67 -5.33 18.43
CA GLU A 14 -3.58 -6.31 18.43
C GLU A 14 -3.36 -6.78 16.99
N VAL A 15 -2.12 -6.66 16.52
CA VAL A 15 -1.73 -7.08 15.18
C VAL A 15 -1.26 -8.52 15.28
N ASP A 16 -1.87 -9.42 14.51
CA ASP A 16 -1.44 -10.81 14.43
C ASP A 16 0.02 -10.89 13.98
N SER A 17 0.77 -11.81 14.60
CA SER A 17 2.16 -12.11 14.27
C SER A 17 2.36 -12.46 12.79
N GLU A 18 1.37 -13.08 12.15
CA GLU A 18 1.39 -13.44 10.72
C GLU A 18 1.24 -12.23 9.78
N ALA A 19 0.74 -11.09 10.28
CA ALA A 19 0.57 -9.87 9.47
C ALA A 19 1.91 -9.28 9.00
N PHE A 20 3.01 -9.67 9.63
CA PHE A 20 4.37 -9.25 9.29
C PHE A 20 5.14 -10.33 8.52
N ALA A 21 4.49 -11.42 8.11
CA ALA A 21 5.12 -12.43 7.26
C ALA A 21 5.63 -11.80 5.95
N PRO A 22 6.80 -12.22 5.42
CA PRO A 22 7.43 -11.60 4.25
C PRO A 22 6.55 -11.57 3.00
N GLU A 23 5.69 -12.57 2.82
CA GLU A 23 4.71 -12.65 1.73
C GLU A 23 3.55 -11.65 1.85
N ASN A 24 3.27 -11.13 3.04
CA ASN A 24 2.14 -10.24 3.33
C ASN A 24 2.54 -8.76 3.35
N VAL A 25 3.82 -8.45 3.18
CA VAL A 25 4.36 -7.08 3.26
C VAL A 25 4.75 -6.52 1.90
N LYS A 26 4.77 -5.19 1.79
CA LYS A 26 5.27 -4.51 0.60
C LYS A 26 6.79 -4.53 0.59
N LEU A 27 7.37 -5.01 -0.50
CA LEU A 27 8.82 -4.97 -0.71
C LEU A 27 9.21 -3.71 -1.51
N ARG A 28 10.34 -3.10 -1.14
CA ARG A 28 10.96 -2.05 -1.95
C ARG A 28 11.90 -2.71 -2.94
N ILE A 29 11.64 -2.49 -4.21
CA ILE A 29 12.53 -2.88 -5.30
C ILE A 29 13.20 -1.63 -5.88
N SER A 30 14.46 -1.77 -6.29
CA SER A 30 15.16 -0.76 -7.08
C SER A 30 15.29 -1.29 -8.50
N ALA A 31 14.61 -0.67 -9.45
CA ALA A 31 14.61 -1.09 -10.85
C ALA A 31 14.58 0.15 -11.75
N MET A 32 15.27 0.05 -12.89
CA MET A 32 15.11 1.02 -13.97
C MET A 32 13.83 0.69 -14.72
N VAL A 33 12.99 1.70 -14.95
CA VAL A 33 11.73 1.59 -15.70
C VAL A 33 11.77 2.62 -16.81
N ASP A 34 11.30 2.25 -17.99
CA ASP A 34 11.29 3.14 -19.14
C ASP A 34 10.47 4.42 -18.86
N ALA A 35 11.00 5.56 -19.32
CA ALA A 35 10.46 6.87 -18.97
C ALA A 35 9.05 7.08 -19.54
N ASP A 36 8.79 6.58 -20.74
CA ASP A 36 7.49 6.61 -21.41
C ASP A 36 6.40 5.90 -20.60
N ILE A 37 6.71 4.74 -20.02
CA ILE A 37 5.82 4.00 -19.12
C ILE A 37 5.50 4.85 -17.89
N VAL A 38 6.51 5.46 -17.26
CA VAL A 38 6.30 6.30 -16.07
C VAL A 38 5.43 7.51 -16.39
N PHE A 39 5.64 8.15 -17.55
CA PHE A 39 4.82 9.29 -17.97
C PHE A 39 3.37 8.88 -18.27
N ALA A 40 3.17 7.77 -18.99
CA ALA A 40 1.84 7.24 -19.28
C ALA A 40 1.08 6.90 -17.98
N LEU A 41 1.75 6.26 -17.02
CA LEU A 41 1.16 5.93 -15.72
C LEU A 41 0.81 7.18 -14.91
N LYS A 42 1.62 8.24 -14.96
CA LYS A 42 1.31 9.51 -14.27
C LYS A 42 0.07 10.18 -14.88
N GLU A 43 -0.01 10.25 -16.21
CA GLU A 43 -1.17 10.83 -16.90
C GLU A 43 -2.45 10.05 -16.62
N ARG A 44 -2.37 8.71 -16.64
CA ARG A 44 -3.50 7.85 -16.30
C ARG A 44 -3.91 7.98 -14.83
N ALA A 45 -2.94 8.01 -13.91
CA ALA A 45 -3.21 8.14 -12.49
C ALA A 45 -3.89 9.49 -12.13
N LYS A 46 -3.57 10.58 -12.84
CA LYS A 46 -4.28 11.86 -12.70
C LYS A 46 -5.76 11.73 -13.05
N LYS A 47 -6.09 11.04 -14.15
CA LYS A 47 -7.47 10.80 -14.58
C LYS A 47 -8.24 9.95 -13.57
N GLU A 48 -7.58 8.94 -13.01
CA GLU A 48 -8.14 8.01 -12.01
C GLU A 48 -8.07 8.54 -10.56
N LYS A 49 -7.59 9.77 -10.35
CA LYS A 49 -7.39 10.38 -9.02
C LYS A 49 -6.61 9.49 -8.04
N THR A 50 -5.61 8.78 -8.53
CA THR A 50 -4.74 7.89 -7.75
C THR A 50 -3.26 8.24 -7.91
N LYS A 51 -2.37 7.54 -7.19
CA LYS A 51 -0.91 7.68 -7.34
C LYS A 51 -0.40 6.72 -8.41
N TYR A 52 0.55 7.16 -9.22
CA TYR A 52 1.10 6.31 -10.29
C TYR A 52 1.73 5.02 -9.74
N GLN A 53 2.33 5.03 -8.53
CA GLN A 53 2.86 3.82 -7.90
C GLN A 53 1.75 2.83 -7.51
N THR A 54 0.58 3.32 -7.10
CA THR A 54 -0.58 2.49 -6.79
C THR A 54 -1.12 1.85 -8.07
N LEU A 55 -1.25 2.64 -9.13
CA LEU A 55 -1.68 2.17 -10.44
C LEU A 55 -0.72 1.12 -11.01
N MET A 56 0.60 1.39 -10.94
CA MET A 56 1.64 0.45 -11.36
C MET A 56 1.53 -0.88 -10.62
N ASN A 57 1.36 -0.85 -9.29
CA ASN A 57 1.18 -2.07 -8.51
C ASN A 57 -0.11 -2.83 -8.86
N SER A 58 -1.19 -2.12 -9.18
CA SER A 58 -2.43 -2.74 -9.64
C SER A 58 -2.22 -3.49 -10.96
N ILE A 59 -1.62 -2.82 -11.95
CA ILE A 59 -1.32 -3.40 -13.26
C ILE A 59 -0.39 -4.61 -13.13
N LEU A 60 0.67 -4.52 -12.31
CA LEU A 60 1.58 -5.63 -12.08
C LEU A 60 0.87 -6.83 -11.43
N ARG A 61 -0.06 -6.60 -10.50
CA ARG A 61 -0.89 -7.67 -9.92
C ARG A 61 -1.79 -8.31 -10.96
N GLN A 62 -2.46 -7.53 -11.80
CA GLN A 62 -3.31 -8.07 -12.87
C GLN A 62 -2.48 -8.91 -13.84
N ALA A 63 -1.32 -8.41 -14.25
CA ALA A 63 -0.45 -9.08 -15.21
C ALA A 63 0.16 -10.38 -14.67
N VAL A 64 0.55 -10.42 -13.40
CA VAL A 64 1.26 -11.58 -12.81
C VAL A 64 0.30 -12.58 -12.16
N LEU A 65 -0.75 -12.11 -11.48
CA LEU A 65 -1.66 -12.93 -10.68
C LEU A 65 -3.00 -13.19 -11.39
N GLY A 66 -3.24 -12.60 -12.56
CA GLY A 66 -4.51 -12.75 -13.30
C GLY A 66 -5.74 -12.18 -12.57
N GLY A 67 -5.53 -11.39 -11.51
CA GLY A 67 -6.60 -10.84 -10.69
C GLY A 67 -7.23 -9.57 -11.28
N GLU A 68 -8.47 -9.27 -10.87
CA GLU A 68 -9.17 -8.00 -11.13
C GLU A 68 -8.33 -6.79 -10.65
N PRO A 69 -8.47 -5.59 -11.27
CA PRO A 69 -7.81 -4.38 -10.79
C PRO A 69 -8.12 -4.20 -9.32
N LEU A 70 -7.14 -3.72 -8.56
CA LEU A 70 -7.36 -3.36 -7.16
C LEU A 70 -8.54 -2.39 -7.09
N GLN A 71 -9.71 -2.87 -6.69
CA GLN A 71 -10.74 -2.03 -6.14
C GLN A 71 -10.06 -1.34 -4.97
N ILE A 72 -9.75 -0.06 -5.15
CA ILE A 72 -9.12 0.76 -4.12
C ILE A 72 -9.99 0.67 -2.87
N ASP A 73 -11.31 0.55 -3.04
CA ASP A 73 -12.31 0.26 -2.03
C ASP A 73 -12.09 -1.06 -1.30
N ALA A 74 -11.59 -2.13 -1.94
CA ALA A 74 -11.32 -3.41 -1.29
C ALA A 74 -10.03 -3.40 -0.47
N ILE A 75 -9.00 -2.64 -0.90
CA ILE A 75 -7.81 -2.41 -0.08
C ILE A 75 -8.12 -1.43 1.04
N GLU A 76 -8.80 -0.31 0.77
CA GLU A 76 -9.24 0.62 1.80
C GLU A 76 -10.20 -0.04 2.75
N ALA A 77 -11.17 -0.85 2.29
CA ALA A 77 -12.03 -1.64 3.16
C ALA A 77 -11.24 -2.71 3.91
N ALA A 78 -10.29 -3.41 3.29
CA ALA A 78 -9.43 -4.35 4.02
C ALA A 78 -8.57 -3.63 5.07
N LEU A 79 -8.10 -2.42 4.78
CA LEU A 79 -7.34 -1.59 5.71
C LEU A 79 -8.23 -0.93 6.78
N LEU A 80 -9.49 -0.57 6.46
CA LEU A 80 -10.50 -0.03 7.39
C LEU A 80 -10.99 -1.12 8.34
N LYS A 81 -11.29 -2.31 7.79
CA LYS A 81 -11.70 -3.50 8.55
C LYS A 81 -10.55 -3.99 9.45
N ARG A 82 -9.30 -3.70 9.07
CA ARG A 82 -8.08 -3.91 9.87
C ARG A 82 -7.65 -2.67 10.70
N GLY A 83 -8.41 -1.57 10.67
CA GLY A 83 -8.23 -0.40 11.53
C GLY A 83 -7.08 0.56 11.18
N PHE A 84 -6.46 0.44 9.99
CA PHE A 84 -5.28 1.23 9.58
C PHE A 84 -5.59 2.63 9.02
N VAL A 85 -6.85 2.94 8.69
CA VAL A 85 -7.26 4.26 8.16
C VAL A 85 -8.51 4.73 8.91
N LYS A 86 -8.49 5.98 9.42
CA LYS A 86 -9.66 6.67 9.98
C LYS A 86 -10.20 7.67 8.97
N LYS A 87 -11.53 7.67 8.84
CA LYS A 87 -12.31 8.57 7.97
C LYS A 87 -12.10 10.04 8.33
#